data_AF-A0A1Y3B511-F1
#
_entry.id   AF-A0A1Y3B511-F1
#
_cell.length_a   1.000
_cell.length_b   1.000
_cell.length_c   1.000
_cell.angle_alpha   90.00
_cell.angle_beta   90.00
_cell.angle_gamma   90.00
#
_symmetry.space_group_name_H-M   'P 1'
#
loop_
_entity.id
_entity.type
_entity.pdbx_description
1 polymer ?
#
loop_
_entity_poly.entity_id
_entity_poly.type
_entity_poly.pdbx_seq_one_letter_code
_entity_poly.pdbx_strand_id
1 'polypeptide(L)'
;MISRKTLFYLIATLNASFNPDYDFSNCRAEEFSREPSVKHVMDAVDSTFFSSSARQEYNEMKSQLWSAIDSHISLSDCEIYRFNSDSNFDPWDDCSIWAYYYFFYSKKLKRIVFFTYRAVRYVYIT
;
A
#
# COMPACT_ATOMS: atom_id res chain seq x y z
N MET A 1 18.40 -1.53 2.77
CA MET A 1 18.30 -0.67 3.98
C MET A 1 17.62 0.63 3.59
N ILE A 2 16.61 1.06 4.35
CA ILE A 2 15.84 2.29 4.08
C ILE A 2 16.58 3.47 4.71
N SER A 3 16.69 4.59 3.99
CA SER A 3 17.33 5.80 4.53
C SER A 3 16.44 6.46 5.59
N ARG A 4 17.03 7.14 6.58
CA ARG A 4 16.27 7.90 7.59
C ARG A 4 15.30 8.92 6.97
N LYS A 5 15.73 9.57 5.88
CA LYS A 5 14.90 10.54 5.14
C LYS A 5 13.70 9.86 4.48
N THR A 6 13.93 8.70 3.84
CA THR A 6 12.84 7.92 3.24
C THR A 6 11.88 7.44 4.31
N LEU A 7 12.37 6.86 5.41
CA LEU A 7 11.55 6.39 6.52
C LEU A 7 10.64 7.49 7.07
N PHE A 8 11.19 8.69 7.27
CA PHE A 8 10.40 9.85 7.70
C PHE A 8 9.24 10.15 6.73
N TYR A 9 9.48 10.10 5.41
CA TYR A 9 8.41 10.31 4.43
C TYR A 9 7.36 9.21 4.45
N LEU A 10 7.76 7.94 4.61
CA LEU A 10 6.81 6.83 4.70
C LEU A 10 5.92 6.95 5.94
N ILE A 11 6.51 7.23 7.11
CA ILE A 11 5.78 7.43 8.38
C ILE A 11 4.86 8.64 8.29
N ALA A 12 5.33 9.77 7.76
CA ALA A 12 4.50 10.96 7.58
C ALA A 12 3.31 10.69 6.64
N THR A 13 3.50 9.84 5.63
CA THR A 13 2.42 9.45 4.70
C THR A 13 1.38 8.58 5.40
N LEU A 14 1.79 7.63 6.24
CA LEU A 14 0.87 6.84 7.07
C LEU A 14 0.08 7.73 8.03
N ASN A 15 0.78 8.58 8.80
CA ASN A 15 0.14 9.52 9.73
C ASN A 15 -0.85 10.44 9.01
N ALA A 16 -0.50 10.98 7.84
CA ALA A 16 -1.43 11.82 7.09
C ALA A 16 -2.67 11.07 6.56
N SER A 17 -2.55 9.76 6.31
CA SER A 17 -3.62 8.95 5.71
C SER A 17 -4.61 8.39 6.73
N PHE A 18 -4.17 8.16 7.97
CA PHE A 18 -4.96 7.48 9.00
C PHE A 18 -5.15 8.31 10.28
N ASN A 19 -4.66 9.54 10.32
CA ASN A 19 -4.96 10.47 11.42
C ASN A 19 -6.45 10.85 11.40
N PRO A 20 -7.12 10.92 12.56
CA PRO A 20 -6.58 10.84 13.92
C PRO A 20 -6.57 9.44 14.55
N ASP A 21 -7.03 8.43 13.82
CA ASP A 21 -7.33 7.11 14.38
C ASP A 21 -6.05 6.31 14.74
N TYR A 22 -4.94 6.56 14.03
CA TYR A 22 -3.68 5.84 14.23
C TYR A 22 -2.47 6.78 14.30
N ASP A 23 -1.49 6.42 15.14
CA ASP A 23 -0.18 7.09 15.25
C ASP A 23 0.97 6.14 14.89
N PHE A 24 1.71 6.49 13.84
CA PHE A 24 2.85 5.75 13.29
C PHE A 24 4.20 6.35 13.66
N SER A 25 4.24 7.33 14.56
CA SER A 25 5.46 8.07 14.89
C SER A 25 6.59 7.18 15.42
N ASN A 26 6.26 5.99 15.95
CA ASN A 26 7.21 5.02 16.49
C ASN A 26 7.55 3.85 15.54
N CYS A 27 7.00 3.83 14.31
CA CYS A 27 7.31 2.77 13.35
C CYS A 27 8.80 2.75 13.00
N ARG A 28 9.35 1.55 12.90
CA ARG A 28 10.76 1.30 12.63
C ARG A 28 10.98 0.90 11.17
N ALA A 29 12.22 1.00 10.70
CA ALA A 29 12.55 0.69 9.32
C ALA A 29 12.27 -0.78 8.95
N GLU A 30 12.36 -1.68 9.93
CA GLU A 30 12.16 -3.12 9.77
C GLU A 30 10.69 -3.48 9.46
N GLU A 31 9.76 -2.59 9.82
CA GLU A 31 8.32 -2.72 9.49
C GLU A 31 8.04 -2.34 8.03
N PHE A 32 9.07 -1.96 7.26
CA PHE A 32 8.94 -1.65 5.84
C PHE A 32 9.87 -2.55 5.01
N SER A 33 9.32 -3.15 3.96
CA SER A 33 10.10 -3.82 2.92
C SER A 33 10.28 -2.92 1.72
N ARG A 34 11.44 -3.01 1.06
CA ARG A 34 11.63 -2.43 -0.28
C ARG A 34 11.28 -3.49 -1.30
N GLU A 35 10.37 -3.16 -2.21
CA GLU A 35 9.95 -4.07 -3.26
C GLU A 35 10.97 -4.08 -4.42
N PRO A 36 11.18 -5.23 -5.08
CA PRO A 36 12.24 -5.38 -6.07
C PRO A 36 11.96 -4.64 -7.38
N SER A 37 10.69 -4.52 -7.80
CA SER A 37 10.30 -3.82 -9.02
C SER A 37 8.80 -3.49 -9.05
N VAL A 38 8.41 -2.56 -9.91
CA VAL A 38 7.00 -2.26 -10.22
C VAL A 38 6.27 -3.52 -10.69
N LYS A 39 6.90 -4.29 -11.58
CA LYS A 39 6.33 -5.53 -12.11
C LYS A 39 6.01 -6.53 -11.00
N HIS A 40 6.91 -6.70 -10.04
CA HIS A 40 6.66 -7.59 -8.89
C HIS A 40 5.42 -7.18 -8.10
N VAL A 41 5.27 -5.88 -7.86
CA VAL A 41 4.10 -5.35 -7.14
C VAL A 41 2.83 -5.52 -7.96
N MET A 42 2.86 -5.24 -9.26
CA MET A 42 1.71 -5.47 -10.15
C MET A 42 1.31 -6.95 -10.17
N ASP A 43 2.27 -7.87 -10.29
CA ASP A 43 2.02 -9.31 -10.28
C ASP A 43 1.45 -9.79 -8.92
N ALA A 44 1.89 -9.19 -7.80
CA ALA A 44 1.36 -9.48 -6.46
C ALA A 44 -0.08 -8.96 -6.27
N VAL A 45 -0.37 -7.74 -6.74
CA VAL A 45 -1.71 -7.15 -6.74
C VAL A 45 -2.63 -8.01 -7.60
N ASP A 46 -2.20 -8.37 -8.81
CA ASP A 46 -2.94 -9.23 -9.73
C ASP A 46 -3.31 -10.57 -9.09
N SER A 47 -2.34 -11.22 -8.44
CA SER A 47 -2.54 -12.52 -7.77
C SER A 47 -3.54 -12.39 -6.61
N THR A 48 -3.49 -11.28 -5.87
CA THR A 48 -4.41 -11.02 -4.77
C THR A 48 -5.84 -10.84 -5.27
N PHE A 49 -6.06 -10.01 -6.31
CA PHE A 49 -7.39 -9.78 -6.84
C PHE A 49 -7.93 -10.99 -7.62
N PHE A 50 -7.07 -11.74 -8.32
CA PHE A 50 -7.44 -12.95 -9.05
C PHE A 50 -8.02 -14.04 -8.13
N SER A 51 -7.52 -14.12 -6.90
CA SER A 51 -8.00 -15.06 -5.88
C SER A 51 -9.18 -14.53 -5.04
N SER A 52 -9.61 -13.29 -5.30
CA SER A 52 -10.71 -12.64 -4.58
C SER A 52 -12.03 -12.65 -5.36
N SER A 53 -13.13 -12.33 -4.69
CA SER A 53 -14.44 -12.14 -5.33
C SER A 53 -14.50 -10.91 -6.25
N ALA A 54 -13.58 -9.95 -6.10
CA ALA A 54 -13.53 -8.70 -6.87
C ALA A 54 -12.73 -8.82 -8.19
N ARG A 55 -12.50 -10.05 -8.67
CA ARG A 55 -11.64 -10.32 -9.83
C ARG A 55 -12.13 -9.64 -11.11
N GLN A 56 -13.44 -9.62 -11.36
CA GLN A 56 -13.99 -9.08 -12.61
C GLN A 56 -13.84 -7.55 -12.65
N GLU A 57 -14.27 -6.89 -11.59
CA GLU A 57 -14.20 -5.45 -11.42
C GLU A 57 -12.75 -4.95 -11.47
N TYR A 58 -11.84 -5.67 -10.81
CA TYR A 58 -10.41 -5.36 -10.89
C TYR A 58 -9.89 -5.47 -12.34
N ASN A 59 -10.22 -6.53 -13.07
CA ASN A 59 -9.74 -6.71 -14.44
C ASN A 59 -10.22 -5.60 -15.38
N GLU A 60 -11.43 -5.09 -15.20
CA GLU A 60 -11.97 -3.97 -15.98
C GLU A 60 -11.26 -2.65 -15.69
N MET A 61 -10.95 -2.38 -14.41
CA MET A 61 -10.32 -1.11 -14.00
C MET A 61 -8.78 -1.13 -14.02
N LYS A 62 -8.15 -2.31 -14.04
CA LYS A 62 -6.70 -2.50 -13.87
C LYS A 62 -5.87 -1.59 -14.79
N SER A 63 -6.21 -1.54 -16.08
CA SER A 63 -5.45 -0.75 -17.05
C SER A 63 -5.51 0.75 -16.73
N GLN A 64 -6.69 1.26 -16.35
CA GLN A 64 -6.89 2.65 -15.99
C GLN A 64 -6.16 3.00 -14.68
N LEU A 65 -6.23 2.11 -13.68
CA LEU A 65 -5.54 2.27 -12.40
C LEU A 65 -4.03 2.46 -12.59
N TRP A 66 -3.38 1.52 -13.29
CA TRP A 66 -1.93 1.57 -13.46
C TRP A 66 -1.49 2.71 -14.37
N SER A 67 -2.28 3.05 -15.39
CA SER A 67 -2.03 4.23 -16.24
C SER A 67 -2.15 5.54 -15.46
N ALA A 68 -3.14 5.66 -14.59
CA ALA A 68 -3.32 6.83 -13.75
C ALA A 68 -2.14 7.03 -12.79
N ILE A 69 -1.67 5.95 -12.15
CA ILE A 69 -0.50 6.02 -11.27
C ILE A 69 0.74 6.42 -12.08
N ASP A 70 1.00 5.76 -13.21
CA ASP A 70 2.19 6.03 -14.02
C ASP A 70 2.24 7.47 -14.53
N SER A 71 1.11 8.01 -14.99
CA SER A 71 1.02 9.40 -15.45
C SER A 71 1.38 10.45 -14.38
N HIS A 72 1.15 10.14 -13.10
CA HIS A 72 1.38 11.08 -12.00
C HIS A 72 2.76 10.96 -11.34
N ILE A 73 3.42 9.81 -11.43
CA ILE A 73 4.66 9.56 -10.69
C ILE A 73 5.81 8.95 -11.49
N SER A 74 5.54 8.48 -12.72
CA SER A 74 6.48 7.72 -13.56
C SER A 74 7.03 6.50 -12.83
N LEU A 75 6.34 5.36 -12.98
CA LEU A 75 6.62 4.14 -12.24
C LEU A 75 8.03 3.60 -12.50
N SER A 76 8.59 3.83 -13.69
CA SER A 76 9.94 3.38 -14.05
C SER A 76 11.04 3.92 -13.14
N ASP A 77 10.86 5.14 -12.61
CA ASP A 77 11.85 5.86 -11.80
C ASP A 77 11.55 5.78 -10.30
N CYS A 78 10.57 4.97 -9.89
CA CYS A 78 10.10 4.89 -8.52
C CYS A 78 10.85 3.85 -7.68
N GLU A 79 11.16 4.23 -6.44
CA GLU A 79 11.46 3.27 -5.39
C GLU A 79 10.15 2.86 -4.73
N ILE A 80 9.94 1.56 -4.57
CA ILE A 80 8.70 1.03 -4.02
C ILE A 80 8.96 0.46 -2.64
N TYR A 81 8.10 0.83 -1.71
CA TYR A 81 8.12 0.30 -0.35
C TYR A 81 6.76 -0.29 -0.02
N ARG A 82 6.75 -1.27 0.86
CA ARG A 82 5.55 -1.82 1.46
C ARG A 82 5.67 -1.71 2.96
N PHE A 83 4.61 -1.27 3.61
CA PHE A 83 4.49 -1.37 5.06
C PHE A 83 3.92 -2.73 5.43
N ASN A 84 4.64 -3.45 6.29
CA ASN A 84 4.25 -4.72 6.86
C ASN A 84 3.52 -4.42 8.16
N SER A 85 2.21 -4.20 8.08
CA SER A 85 1.38 -4.14 9.27
C SER A 85 1.50 -5.49 9.97
N ASP A 86 2.20 -5.55 11.10
CA ASP A 86 2.12 -6.72 11.97
C ASP A 86 0.64 -7.00 12.27
N SER A 87 0.30 -8.28 12.43
CA SER A 87 -1.05 -8.78 12.72
C SER A 87 -1.72 -8.20 13.99
N ASN A 88 -1.05 -7.27 14.68
CA ASN A 88 -1.52 -6.53 15.84
C ASN A 88 -2.16 -5.18 15.47
N PHE A 89 -2.40 -4.90 14.18
CA PHE A 89 -3.27 -3.82 13.73
C PHE A 89 -4.71 -4.11 14.17
N ASP A 90 -4.96 -3.70 15.41
CA ASP A 90 -6.24 -3.48 16.07
C ASP A 90 -7.14 -4.70 16.37
N PRO A 91 -7.35 -5.06 17.66
CA PRO A 91 -8.43 -5.94 18.11
C PRO A 91 -9.85 -5.47 17.74
N TRP A 92 -10.01 -4.22 17.28
CA TRP A 92 -11.27 -3.66 16.77
C TRP A 92 -11.39 -3.67 15.23
N ASP A 93 -10.33 -3.99 14.47
CA ASP A 93 -10.34 -4.18 13.00
C ASP A 93 -10.52 -5.67 12.61
N ASP A 94 -11.34 -6.40 13.39
CA ASP A 94 -11.62 -7.84 13.28
C ASP A 94 -12.24 -8.28 11.93
N CYS A 95 -12.51 -7.34 11.03
CA CYS A 95 -13.10 -7.62 9.73
C CYS A 95 -12.07 -7.69 8.60
N SER A 96 -10.85 -7.19 8.77
CA SER A 96 -9.88 -7.15 7.68
C SER A 96 -9.20 -8.51 7.48
N ILE A 97 -9.48 -9.20 6.37
CA ILE A 97 -8.88 -10.50 6.04
C ILE A 97 -7.41 -10.31 5.65
N TRP A 98 -7.15 -9.30 4.85
CA TRP A 98 -5.82 -8.85 4.48
C TRP A 98 -5.86 -7.38 4.09
N ALA A 99 -4.74 -6.70 4.26
CA ALA A 99 -4.51 -5.34 3.80
C ALA A 99 -3.08 -5.18 3.28
N TYR A 100 -2.91 -4.36 2.26
CA TYR A 100 -1.62 -4.07 1.66
C TYR A 100 -1.45 -2.55 1.54
N TYR A 101 -0.24 -2.08 1.86
CA TYR A 101 0.10 -0.67 1.94
C TYR A 101 1.38 -0.41 1.14
N TYR A 102 1.23 0.05 -0.10
CA TYR A 102 2.35 0.32 -1.01
C TYR A 102 2.63 1.81 -1.14
N PHE A 103 3.91 2.16 -1.21
CA PHE A 103 4.40 3.52 -1.42
C PHE A 103 5.24 3.53 -2.69
N PHE A 104 4.79 4.28 -3.69
CA PHE A 104 5.58 4.58 -4.88
C PHE A 104 6.25 5.93 -4.67
N TYR A 105 7.57 5.92 -4.45
CA TYR A 105 8.34 7.13 -4.17
C TYR A 105 9.20 7.54 -5.37
N SER A 106 8.85 8.65 -6.01
CA SER A 106 9.68 9.28 -7.04
C SER A 106 10.56 10.36 -6.42
N LYS A 107 11.86 10.08 -6.32
CA LYS A 107 12.86 11.05 -5.84
C LYS A 107 12.95 12.27 -6.76
N LYS A 108 12.76 12.07 -8.07
CA LYS A 108 12.84 13.12 -9.10
C LYS A 108 11.71 14.13 -8.95
N LEU A 109 10.48 13.64 -8.76
CA LEU A 109 9.30 14.48 -8.56
C LEU A 109 9.08 14.90 -7.10
N LYS A 110 9.87 14.34 -6.16
CA LYS A 110 9.69 14.50 -4.71
C LYS A 110 8.26 14.18 -4.27
N ARG A 111 7.67 13.14 -4.85
CA ARG A 111 6.27 12.76 -4.68
C ARG A 111 6.17 11.32 -4.22
N ILE A 112 5.16 11.04 -3.39
CA ILE A 112 4.77 9.68 -3.00
C ILE A 112 3.33 9.47 -3.45
N VAL A 113 3.08 8.37 -4.14
CA VAL A 113 1.73 7.82 -4.30
C VAL A 113 1.58 6.73 -3.26
N PHE A 114 0.61 6.88 -2.37
CA PHE A 114 0.24 5.88 -1.39
C PHE A 114 -0.93 5.07 -1.94
N PHE A 115 -0.69 3.78 -2.17
CA PHE A 115 -1.67 2.86 -2.75
C PHE A 115 -1.99 1.77 -1.75
N THR A 116 -3.24 1.70 -1.32
CA THR A 116 -3.71 0.74 -0.33
C THR A 116 -4.92 -0.01 -0.85
N TYR A 117 -5.01 -1.30 -0.54
CA TYR A 117 -6.20 -2.09 -0.80
C TYR A 117 -6.34 -3.16 0.28
N ARG A 118 -7.59 -3.47 0.65
CA ARG A 118 -7.92 -4.44 1.70
C ARG A 118 -9.16 -5.24 1.34
N ALA A 119 -9.23 -6.47 1.85
CA ALA A 119 -10.46 -7.24 1.87
C ALA A 119 -11.04 -7.24 3.28
N VAL A 120 -12.34 -6.98 3.37
CA VAL A 120 -13.10 -7.02 4.62
C VAL A 120 -14.15 -8.12 4.58
N ARG A 121 -14.33 -8.81 5.70
CA ARG A 121 -15.40 -9.77 5.92
C ARG A 121 -16.68 -9.01 6.21
N TYR A 122 -17.73 -9.29 5.45
CA TYR A 122 -19.07 -8.83 5.82
C TYR A 122 -19.54 -9.63 7.03
N VAL A 123 -19.59 -8.98 8.19
CA VAL A 123 -20.32 -9.52 9.35
C VAL A 123 -21.77 -9.10 9.17
N TYR A 124 -22.64 -10.06 8.90
CA TYR A 124 -24.08 -9.82 8.98
C TYR A 124 -24.43 -9.52 10.43
N ILE A 125 -24.74 -8.26 10.73
CA ILE A 125 -25.42 -7.92 11.99
C ILE A 125 -26.83 -8.50 11.85
N THR A 126 -27.08 -9.59 12.55
CA THR A 126 -28.42 -10.20 12.67
C THR A 126 -29.06 -9.74 13.95
#